data_AF-A0A4Y9ZTW7-F1
#
_entry.id   AF-A0A4Y9ZTW7-F1
#
_cell.length_a   1.000
_cell.length_b   1.000
_cell.length_c   1.000
_cell.angle_alpha   90.00
_cell.angle_beta   90.00
_cell.angle_gamma   90.00
#
_symmetry.space_group_name_H-M   'P 1'
#
loop_
_entity.id
_entity.type
_entity.pdbx_description
1 polymer ?
#
loop_
_entity_poly.entity_id
_entity_poly.type
_entity_poly.pdbx_seq_one_letter_code
_entity_poly.pdbx_strand_id
1 'polypeptide(L)'
;MLRYPGLYGTYEFLAQMRCYDPTQYSVEWANVITAYLKKQLADIGLPSAPRPGLNIKSTFKGVLSDPETRDRWISRFQYCLSLLRSFYSEGLVDNRTFLAWLVLQMRFCNLAQASFVARLSDEYLAGIVVCRALAHPFVEGCLVKMMEIRSTSARPHLPHLEDMLRIFLQVRKTSVPVTRELTLGIKKTCLVMPDSFVSPHMWIVHEGLIRDVIIAQSCPASAQGGQQEVVQQFRNQLKDNIAEVARRNDAMLFRNLPPRVLARLSEAVVDVMVDISPSIPSRCLFTNIVSYQHLNSISLNTDFDTFTFFDSQLTDAQFASKVDRLLTWSVTPLQYGDHRPYAAVTLLPPQTPPAKCPTNSPAVHIHQARTDFLDDSFAPPVPVKDVALPRARNMDLRTVAKKPSRLNLAVGGLFRAMGGRRN
;
A
#
# COMPACT_ATOMS: atom_id res chain seq x y z
N MET A 1 -36.71 10.91 27.92
CA MET A 1 -36.46 11.90 26.86
C MET A 1 -35.98 13.20 27.51
N LEU A 2 -34.67 13.40 27.64
CA LEU A 2 -34.07 14.67 28.04
C LEU A 2 -33.36 15.23 26.79
N ARG A 3 -33.93 16.28 26.19
CA ARG A 3 -33.31 16.99 25.07
C ARG A 3 -32.23 17.91 25.63
N TYR A 4 -30.98 17.70 25.26
CA TYR A 4 -29.88 18.63 25.53
C TYR A 4 -29.96 19.83 24.56
N PRO A 5 -30.18 21.06 25.05
CA PRO A 5 -30.09 22.27 24.25
C PRO A 5 -28.64 22.79 24.33
N GLY A 6 -27.81 22.45 23.36
CA GLY A 6 -26.41 22.91 23.37
C GLY A 6 -25.60 22.71 22.09
N LEU A 7 -26.11 21.97 21.11
CA LEU A 7 -25.37 21.65 19.87
C LEU A 7 -25.64 22.61 18.69
N TYR A 8 -26.51 23.61 18.86
CA TYR A 8 -26.78 24.60 17.80
C TYR A 8 -25.70 25.69 17.67
N GLY A 9 -24.82 25.86 18.67
CA GLY A 9 -23.74 26.85 18.63
C GLY A 9 -22.46 26.41 17.91
N THR A 10 -22.30 25.13 17.58
CA THR A 10 -21.07 24.62 16.93
C THR A 10 -21.07 24.86 15.42
N TYR A 11 -22.23 24.85 14.76
CA TYR A 11 -22.31 25.05 13.31
C TYR A 11 -22.03 26.50 12.90
N GLU A 12 -22.52 27.50 13.64
CA GLU A 12 -22.16 28.91 13.40
C GLU A 12 -20.68 29.20 13.69
N PHE A 13 -20.10 28.55 14.70
CA PHE A 13 -18.68 28.70 15.02
C PHE A 13 -17.77 28.08 13.94
N LEU A 14 -18.19 26.97 13.33
CA LEU A 14 -17.47 26.34 12.21
C LEU A 14 -17.63 27.14 10.91
N ALA A 15 -18.80 27.73 10.67
CA ALA A 15 -19.04 28.58 9.49
C ALA A 15 -18.20 29.88 9.49
N GLN A 16 -17.79 30.38 10.66
CA GLN A 16 -16.92 31.56 10.78
C GLN A 16 -15.43 31.26 10.50
N MET A 17 -15.00 30.00 10.54
CA MET A 17 -13.66 29.62 10.08
C MET A 17 -13.66 29.47 8.56
N ARG A 18 -13.37 30.55 7.83
CA ARG A 18 -13.27 30.61 6.35
C ARG A 18 -12.21 29.68 5.71
N CYS A 19 -11.69 28.69 6.43
CA CYS A 19 -10.71 27.71 5.97
C CYS A 19 -10.98 26.31 6.57
N TYR A 20 -12.23 26.01 6.93
CA TYR A 20 -12.61 24.68 7.41
C TYR A 20 -12.60 23.69 6.24
N ASP A 21 -11.58 22.83 6.20
CA ASP A 21 -11.54 21.65 5.36
C ASP A 21 -11.83 20.42 6.22
N PRO A 22 -13.02 19.80 6.09
CA PRO A 22 -13.39 18.59 6.83
C PRO A 22 -12.39 17.44 6.65
N THR A 23 -11.76 17.35 5.46
CA THR A 23 -10.83 16.27 5.14
C THR A 23 -9.49 16.45 5.87
N GLN A 24 -8.99 17.68 5.95
CA GLN A 24 -7.80 17.98 6.76
C GLN A 24 -8.03 17.62 8.23
N TYR A 25 -9.23 17.91 8.75
CA TYR A 25 -9.56 17.64 10.14
C TYR A 25 -9.60 16.14 10.46
N SER A 26 -10.19 15.31 9.58
CA SER A 26 -10.22 13.86 9.78
C SER A 26 -8.83 13.23 9.68
N VAL A 27 -7.94 13.77 8.84
CA VAL A 27 -6.52 13.39 8.77
C VAL A 27 -5.76 13.78 10.04
N GLU A 28 -5.97 15.00 10.55
CA GLU A 28 -5.38 15.44 11.83
C GLU A 28 -5.82 14.52 12.98
N TRP A 29 -7.08 14.14 13.02
CA TRP A 29 -7.60 13.19 14.00
C TRP A 29 -7.02 11.79 13.85
N ALA A 30 -6.88 11.29 12.62
CA ALA A 30 -6.19 10.03 12.36
C ALA A 30 -4.76 10.06 12.94
N ASN A 31 -4.03 11.17 12.75
CA ASN A 31 -2.69 11.34 13.30
C ASN A 31 -2.67 11.37 14.83
N VAL A 32 -3.64 12.03 15.47
CA VAL A 32 -3.75 12.05 16.93
C VAL A 32 -4.00 10.64 17.47
N ILE A 33 -4.99 9.92 16.94
CA ILE A 33 -5.34 8.57 17.40
C ILE A 33 -4.18 7.60 17.18
N THR A 34 -3.56 7.62 15.99
CA THR A 34 -2.41 6.75 15.70
C THR A 34 -1.20 7.09 16.56
N ALA A 35 -0.96 8.37 16.91
CA ALA A 35 0.09 8.74 17.86
C ALA A 35 -0.16 8.16 19.26
N TYR A 36 -1.40 8.18 19.75
CA TYR A 36 -1.75 7.54 21.03
C TYR A 36 -1.56 6.03 21.00
N LEU A 37 -2.00 5.36 19.92
CA LEU A 37 -1.79 3.92 19.76
C LEU A 37 -0.30 3.56 19.67
N LYS A 38 0.49 4.31 18.89
CA LYS A 38 1.96 4.16 18.82
C LYS A 38 2.58 4.27 20.21
N LYS A 39 2.17 5.26 21.01
CA LYS A 39 2.66 5.44 22.38
C LYS A 39 2.33 4.24 23.26
N GLN A 40 1.09 3.75 23.24
CA GLN A 40 0.70 2.56 24.02
C GLN A 40 1.46 1.31 23.57
N LEU A 41 1.67 1.12 22.26
CA LEU A 41 2.46 0.02 21.73
C LEU A 41 3.94 0.12 22.13
N ALA A 42 4.50 1.33 22.18
CA ALA A 42 5.88 1.54 22.63
C ALA A 42 6.09 1.14 24.10
N ASP A 43 5.08 1.30 24.97
CA ASP A 43 5.14 0.89 26.38
C ASP A 43 5.32 -0.63 26.55
N ILE A 44 4.89 -1.45 25.58
CA ILE A 44 5.06 -2.91 25.58
C ILE A 44 6.19 -3.38 24.66
N GLY A 45 6.98 -2.45 24.11
CA GLY A 45 8.06 -2.77 23.20
C GLY A 45 9.18 -3.53 23.91
N LEU A 46 9.70 -4.57 23.25
CA LEU A 46 10.92 -5.23 23.71
C LEU A 46 12.09 -4.25 23.58
N PRO A 47 13.00 -4.17 24.57
CA PRO A 47 14.20 -3.36 24.43
C PRO A 47 14.98 -3.84 23.20
N SER A 48 15.45 -2.91 22.38
CA SER A 48 16.38 -3.26 21.31
C SER A 48 17.61 -3.94 21.91
N ALA A 49 18.16 -4.92 21.18
CA ALA A 49 19.33 -5.67 21.64
C ALA A 49 20.42 -4.70 22.17
N PRO A 50 21.05 -5.00 23.32
CA PRO A 50 22.07 -4.14 23.91
C PRO A 50 23.12 -3.81 22.85
N ARG A 51 23.31 -2.53 22.55
CA ARG A 51 24.41 -2.12 21.67
C ARG A 51 25.73 -2.48 22.37
N PRO A 52 26.70 -3.11 21.69
CA PRO A 52 28.00 -3.41 22.27
C PRO A 52 28.60 -2.15 22.92
N GLY A 53 28.93 -2.23 24.20
CA GLY A 53 29.50 -1.12 24.97
C GLY A 53 28.55 -0.38 25.92
N LEU A 54 27.24 -0.65 25.91
CA LEU A 54 26.33 -0.12 26.95
C LEU A 54 26.16 -1.11 28.11
N ASN A 55 26.64 -0.72 29.30
CA ASN A 55 26.42 -1.46 30.54
C ASN A 55 24.96 -1.27 31.02
N ILE A 56 24.05 -2.14 30.57
CA ILE A 56 22.63 -2.08 30.94
C ILE A 56 22.46 -2.66 32.34
N LYS A 57 22.56 -1.78 33.36
CA LYS A 57 22.28 -2.10 34.77
C LYS A 57 20.78 -2.21 35.11
N SER A 58 19.88 -2.07 34.13
CA SER A 58 18.43 -2.06 34.34
C SER A 58 17.79 -3.24 33.62
N THR A 59 17.38 -4.27 34.36
CA THR A 59 16.43 -5.27 33.89
C THR A 59 15.12 -4.58 33.52
N PHE A 60 14.72 -4.69 32.25
CA PHE A 60 13.47 -4.11 31.77
C PHE A 60 12.29 -4.84 32.43
N LYS A 61 11.67 -4.22 33.45
CA LYS A 61 10.39 -4.68 34.01
C LYS A 61 9.29 -4.25 33.03
N GLY A 62 8.96 -5.13 32.09
CA GLY A 62 7.95 -4.84 31.07
C GLY A 62 6.58 -4.55 31.68
N VAL A 63 5.83 -3.63 31.06
CA VAL A 63 4.49 -3.22 31.52
C VAL A 63 3.52 -4.41 31.65
N LEU A 64 3.76 -5.49 30.89
CA LEU A 64 2.95 -6.70 30.92
C LEU A 64 3.39 -7.74 31.96
N SER A 65 4.56 -7.58 32.57
CA SER A 65 5.09 -8.54 33.56
C SER A 65 4.42 -8.39 34.93
N ASP A 66 4.01 -7.18 35.28
CA ASP A 66 3.35 -6.88 36.54
C ASP A 66 1.83 -6.84 36.34
N PRO A 67 1.04 -7.61 37.12
CA PRO A 67 -0.39 -7.78 36.86
C PRO A 67 -1.15 -6.46 36.97
N GLU A 68 -0.82 -5.60 37.92
CA GLU A 68 -1.51 -4.32 38.11
C GLU A 68 -1.21 -3.32 36.99
N THR A 69 0.05 -3.25 36.53
CA THR A 69 0.38 -2.37 35.39
C THR A 69 -0.18 -2.91 34.09
N ARG A 70 -0.21 -4.23 33.93
CA ARG A 70 -0.80 -4.92 32.78
C ARG A 70 -2.28 -4.60 32.68
N ASP A 71 -3.05 -4.76 33.75
CA ASP A 71 -4.50 -4.58 33.72
C ASP A 71 -4.87 -3.10 33.46
N ARG A 72 -4.10 -2.18 34.04
CA ARG A 72 -4.19 -0.74 33.72
C ARG A 72 -3.87 -0.44 32.27
N TRP A 73 -2.81 -1.03 31.72
CA TRP A 73 -2.44 -0.84 30.32
C TRP A 73 -3.52 -1.40 29.38
N ILE A 74 -4.01 -2.62 29.64
CA ILE A 74 -5.07 -3.27 28.86
C ILE A 74 -6.33 -2.41 28.85
N SER A 75 -6.76 -1.90 30.01
CA SER A 75 -7.96 -1.05 30.12
C SER A 75 -7.83 0.22 29.28
N ARG A 76 -6.68 0.90 29.34
CA ARG A 76 -6.40 2.08 28.50
C ARG A 76 -6.39 1.75 27.01
N PHE A 77 -5.76 0.64 26.64
CA PHE A 77 -5.68 0.21 25.24
C PHE A 77 -7.06 -0.14 24.69
N GLN A 78 -7.86 -0.91 25.42
CA GLN A 78 -9.24 -1.26 25.06
C GLN A 78 -10.14 -0.02 24.91
N TYR A 79 -9.99 0.96 25.80
CA TYR A 79 -10.69 2.23 25.68
C TYR A 79 -10.31 2.97 24.38
N CYS A 80 -9.01 3.09 24.08
CA CYS A 80 -8.55 3.69 22.82
C CYS A 80 -9.12 2.97 21.58
N LEU A 81 -9.19 1.63 21.60
CA LEU A 81 -9.80 0.87 20.51
C LEU A 81 -11.31 1.10 20.38
N SER A 82 -12.03 1.21 21.49
CA SER A 82 -13.47 1.49 21.48
C SER A 82 -13.77 2.89 20.91
N LEU A 83 -12.92 3.86 21.24
CA LEU A 83 -13.01 5.20 20.69
C LEU A 83 -12.67 5.22 19.19
N LEU A 84 -11.59 4.53 18.79
CA LEU A 84 -11.21 4.38 17.38
C LEU A 84 -12.35 3.79 16.55
N ARG A 85 -13.00 2.71 17.02
CA ARG A 85 -14.15 2.10 16.32
C ARG A 85 -15.25 3.11 16.03
N SER A 86 -15.63 3.87 17.05
CA SER A 86 -16.67 4.88 16.94
C SER A 86 -16.26 5.98 15.97
N PHE A 87 -15.02 6.47 16.04
CA PHE A 87 -14.53 7.51 15.14
C PHE A 87 -14.34 7.03 13.70
N TYR A 88 -13.96 5.77 13.51
CA TYR A 88 -13.79 5.16 12.20
C TYR A 88 -15.15 4.93 11.52
N SER A 89 -16.14 4.40 12.24
CA SER A 89 -17.49 4.16 11.67
C SER A 89 -18.23 5.44 11.32
N GLU A 90 -18.01 6.52 12.08
CA GLU A 90 -18.60 7.83 11.85
C GLU A 90 -17.79 8.70 10.85
N GLY A 91 -16.69 8.19 10.31
CA GLY A 91 -15.83 8.94 9.36
C GLY A 91 -15.11 10.15 9.97
N LEU A 92 -15.00 10.21 11.30
CA LEU A 92 -14.27 11.27 12.02
C LEU A 92 -12.74 11.10 11.92
N VAL A 93 -12.29 9.88 11.67
CA VAL A 93 -10.91 9.54 11.38
C VAL A 93 -10.80 9.23 9.89
N ASP A 94 -9.83 9.84 9.21
CA ASP A 94 -9.56 9.49 7.83
C ASP A 94 -9.10 8.02 7.72
N ASN A 95 -9.96 7.20 7.11
CA ASN A 95 -9.77 5.75 7.03
C ASN A 95 -8.47 5.40 6.30
N ARG A 96 -8.13 6.10 5.22
CA ARG A 96 -6.93 5.83 4.42
C ARG A 96 -5.66 6.07 5.23
N THR A 97 -5.56 7.20 5.92
CA THR A 97 -4.44 7.55 6.79
C THR A 97 -4.28 6.53 7.92
N PHE A 98 -5.37 6.14 8.58
CA PHE A 98 -5.34 5.13 9.64
C PHE A 98 -4.89 3.76 9.12
N LEU A 99 -5.47 3.28 8.01
CA LEU A 99 -5.13 1.97 7.43
C LEU A 99 -3.67 1.94 6.94
N ALA A 100 -3.18 3.01 6.31
CA ALA A 100 -1.79 3.15 5.91
C ALA A 100 -0.85 3.05 7.12
N TRP A 101 -1.19 3.71 8.24
CA TRP A 101 -0.44 3.56 9.49
C TRP A 101 -0.48 2.11 10.00
N LEU A 102 -1.64 1.47 10.02
CA LEU A 102 -1.81 0.12 10.54
C LEU A 102 -0.97 -0.91 9.75
N VAL A 103 -0.98 -0.79 8.43
CA VAL A 103 -0.15 -1.62 7.54
C VAL A 103 1.35 -1.39 7.81
N LEU A 104 1.76 -0.13 7.94
CA LEU A 104 3.14 0.21 8.26
C LEU A 104 3.55 -0.33 9.64
N GLN A 105 2.64 -0.24 10.62
CA GLN A 105 2.85 -0.72 11.98
C GLN A 105 3.04 -2.24 12.04
N MET A 106 2.32 -3.01 11.21
CA MET A 106 2.51 -4.47 11.11
C MET A 106 3.93 -4.84 10.70
N ARG A 107 4.55 -4.06 9.78
CA ARG A 107 5.93 -4.28 9.36
C ARG A 107 6.92 -4.02 10.50
N PHE A 108 6.74 -2.94 11.25
CA PHE A 108 7.73 -2.45 12.22
C PHE A 108 7.50 -2.88 13.67
N CYS A 109 6.35 -3.47 14.01
CA CYS A 109 6.08 -3.91 15.37
C CYS A 109 7.01 -5.06 15.77
N ASN A 110 7.52 -5.09 17.00
CA ASN A 110 8.22 -6.28 17.51
C ASN A 110 7.24 -7.41 17.84
N LEU A 111 7.73 -8.61 18.15
CA LEU A 111 6.88 -9.78 18.46
C LEU A 111 5.91 -9.55 19.63
N ALA A 112 6.27 -8.77 20.64
CA ALA A 112 5.37 -8.46 21.76
C ALA A 112 4.18 -7.59 21.32
N GLN A 113 4.41 -6.66 20.39
CA GLN A 113 3.38 -5.81 19.81
C GLN A 113 2.56 -6.53 18.73
N ALA A 114 3.17 -7.48 18.01
CA ALA A 114 2.59 -8.11 16.82
C ALA A 114 1.23 -8.74 17.07
N SER A 115 0.99 -9.33 18.25
CA SER A 115 -0.33 -9.89 18.61
C SER A 115 -1.43 -8.83 18.67
N PHE A 116 -1.13 -7.66 19.23
CA PHE A 116 -2.09 -6.56 19.32
C PHE A 116 -2.34 -5.92 17.96
N VAL A 117 -1.27 -5.73 17.18
CA VAL A 117 -1.37 -5.18 15.82
C VAL A 117 -2.12 -6.14 14.91
N ALA A 118 -1.86 -7.45 14.99
CA ALA A 118 -2.60 -8.45 14.23
C ALA A 118 -4.10 -8.45 14.59
N ARG A 119 -4.45 -8.38 15.87
CA ARG A 119 -5.87 -8.26 16.27
C ARG A 119 -6.53 -7.00 15.73
N LEU A 120 -5.81 -5.89 15.72
CA LEU A 120 -6.28 -4.66 15.12
C LEU A 120 -6.42 -4.80 13.59
N SER A 121 -5.44 -5.40 12.92
CA SER A 121 -5.50 -5.65 11.47
C SER A 121 -6.63 -6.57 11.06
N ASP A 122 -6.97 -7.58 11.86
CA ASP A 122 -8.11 -8.47 11.60
C ASP A 122 -9.43 -7.68 11.55
N GLU A 123 -9.62 -6.76 12.50
CA GLU A 123 -10.82 -5.91 12.60
C GLU A 123 -10.97 -4.97 11.39
N TYR A 124 -9.87 -4.42 10.88
CA TYR A 124 -9.87 -3.47 9.76
C TYR A 124 -9.40 -4.09 8.43
N LEU A 125 -9.33 -5.43 8.35
CA LEU A 125 -8.76 -6.14 7.19
C LEU A 125 -9.52 -5.83 5.91
N ALA A 126 -10.85 -5.71 5.99
CA ALA A 126 -11.71 -5.38 4.86
C ALA A 126 -11.26 -4.09 4.16
N GLY A 127 -10.92 -3.04 4.93
CA GLY A 127 -10.42 -1.78 4.37
C GLY A 127 -9.03 -1.91 3.76
N ILE A 128 -8.16 -2.76 4.32
CA ILE A 128 -6.81 -2.99 3.80
C ILE A 128 -6.85 -3.69 2.45
N VAL A 129 -7.69 -4.71 2.29
CA VAL A 129 -7.71 -5.56 1.08
C VAL A 129 -8.45 -4.95 -0.11
N VAL A 130 -9.19 -3.84 0.09
CA VAL A 130 -9.82 -3.09 -1.01
C VAL A 130 -8.76 -2.40 -1.88
N CYS A 131 -7.64 -1.97 -1.30
CA CYS A 131 -6.61 -1.22 -2.01
C CYS A 131 -5.30 -2.00 -2.11
N ARG A 132 -4.80 -2.21 -3.34
CA ARG A 132 -3.53 -2.90 -3.59
C ARG A 132 -2.33 -2.23 -2.93
N ALA A 133 -2.31 -0.90 -2.90
CA ALA A 133 -1.23 -0.13 -2.29
C ALA A 133 -1.12 -0.39 -0.77
N LEU A 134 -2.19 -0.84 -0.12
CA LEU A 134 -2.21 -1.23 1.29
C LEU A 134 -2.00 -2.75 1.46
N ALA A 135 -2.67 -3.56 0.64
CA ALA A 135 -2.60 -5.01 0.72
C ALA A 135 -1.18 -5.58 0.49
N HIS A 136 -0.43 -5.05 -0.49
CA HIS A 136 0.94 -5.51 -0.77
C HIS A 136 1.87 -5.32 0.44
N PRO A 137 2.09 -4.10 0.97
CA PRO A 137 2.97 -3.93 2.13
C PRO A 137 2.44 -4.62 3.40
N PHE A 138 1.13 -4.85 3.51
CA PHE A 138 0.56 -5.63 4.60
C PHE A 138 0.94 -7.11 4.52
N VAL A 139 0.83 -7.71 3.33
CA VAL A 139 1.25 -9.09 3.07
C VAL A 139 2.74 -9.26 3.32
N GLU A 140 3.57 -8.33 2.83
CA GLU A 140 5.01 -8.31 3.09
C GLU A 140 5.29 -8.26 4.60
N GLY A 141 4.62 -7.36 5.33
CA GLY A 141 4.73 -7.26 6.79
C GLY A 141 4.37 -8.56 7.50
N CYS A 142 3.28 -9.22 7.09
CA CYS A 142 2.87 -10.51 7.65
C CYS A 142 3.93 -11.61 7.40
N LEU A 143 4.47 -11.70 6.18
CA LEU A 143 5.50 -12.68 5.82
C LEU A 143 6.80 -12.47 6.63
N VAL A 144 7.22 -11.21 6.79
CA VAL A 144 8.37 -10.86 7.65
C VAL A 144 8.12 -11.30 9.09
N LYS A 145 6.95 -11.00 9.67
CA LYS A 145 6.62 -11.43 11.04
C LYS A 145 6.54 -12.94 11.18
N MET A 146 6.02 -13.64 10.18
CA MET A 146 6.00 -15.11 10.19
C MET A 146 7.41 -15.71 10.16
N MET A 147 8.32 -15.16 9.35
CA MET A 147 9.73 -15.57 9.35
C MET A 147 10.40 -15.30 10.70
N GLU A 148 10.13 -14.14 11.30
CA GLU A 148 10.62 -13.77 12.65
C GLU A 148 10.11 -14.75 13.73
N ILE A 149 8.84 -15.16 13.67
CA ILE A 149 8.26 -16.17 14.57
C ILE A 149 8.90 -17.55 14.36
N ARG A 150 9.22 -17.91 13.11
CA ARG A 150 9.86 -19.20 12.80
C ARG A 150 11.31 -19.26 13.27
N SER A 151 12.03 -18.13 13.29
CA SER A 151 13.43 -18.05 13.68
C SER A 151 13.65 -17.83 15.18
N THR A 152 12.64 -17.35 15.92
CA THR A 152 12.75 -17.12 17.37
C THR A 152 12.57 -18.39 18.20
N SER A 153 13.27 -18.46 19.34
CA SER A 153 13.06 -19.50 20.35
C SER A 153 11.68 -19.40 21.04
N ALA A 154 11.01 -18.25 20.95
CA ALA A 154 9.68 -18.02 21.53
C ALA A 154 8.54 -18.65 20.71
N ARG A 155 8.82 -19.29 19.56
CA ARG A 155 7.83 -19.90 18.67
C ARG A 155 6.77 -20.77 19.37
N PRO A 156 7.10 -21.64 20.35
CA PRO A 156 6.10 -22.47 21.03
C PRO A 156 5.01 -21.67 21.76
N HIS A 157 5.28 -20.41 22.08
CA HIS A 157 4.34 -19.51 22.77
C HIS A 157 3.54 -18.60 21.83
N LEU A 158 3.80 -18.67 20.51
CA LEU A 158 3.17 -17.82 19.51
C LEU A 158 2.29 -18.56 18.47
N PRO A 159 1.67 -19.73 18.76
CA PRO A 159 0.91 -20.47 17.74
C PRO A 159 -0.31 -19.67 17.28
N HIS A 160 -0.96 -18.95 18.19
CA HIS A 160 -2.14 -18.15 17.87
C HIS A 160 -1.82 -16.97 16.94
N LEU A 161 -0.69 -16.30 17.16
CA LEU A 161 -0.23 -15.22 16.28
C LEU A 161 0.16 -15.78 14.90
N GLU A 162 0.90 -16.89 14.86
CA GLU A 162 1.26 -17.54 13.59
C GLU A 162 -0.01 -17.92 12.80
N ASP A 163 -1.02 -18.47 13.48
CA ASP A 163 -2.29 -18.82 12.86
C ASP A 163 -3.08 -17.60 12.37
N MET A 164 -3.09 -16.48 13.11
CA MET A 164 -3.70 -15.24 12.63
C MET A 164 -3.02 -14.70 11.37
N LEU A 165 -1.68 -14.65 11.35
CA LEU A 165 -0.93 -14.20 10.18
C LEU A 165 -1.17 -15.13 8.98
N ARG A 166 -1.21 -16.45 9.22
CA ARG A 166 -1.64 -17.41 8.20
C ARG A 166 -3.05 -17.11 7.72
N ILE A 167 -3.99 -16.80 8.61
CA ILE A 167 -5.37 -16.46 8.24
C ILE A 167 -5.45 -15.19 7.39
N PHE A 168 -4.55 -14.21 7.56
CA PHE A 168 -4.51 -13.01 6.70
C PHE A 168 -4.01 -13.32 5.28
N LEU A 169 -3.05 -14.24 5.18
CA LEU A 169 -2.46 -14.67 3.91
C LEU A 169 -3.31 -15.71 3.18
N GLN A 170 -3.94 -16.61 3.92
CA GLN A 170 -4.74 -17.74 3.44
C GLN A 170 -6.23 -17.43 3.47
N VAL A 171 -7.04 -18.27 2.82
CA VAL A 171 -8.52 -18.24 2.87
C VAL A 171 -9.04 -19.26 3.86
N ARG A 172 -8.95 -18.99 5.16
CA ARG A 172 -9.61 -19.85 6.15
C ARG A 172 -11.11 -19.55 6.21
N LYS A 173 -11.99 -20.43 5.70
CA LYS A 173 -13.37 -20.45 6.23
C LYS A 173 -13.25 -20.88 7.70
N THR A 174 -13.42 -19.95 8.63
CA THR A 174 -13.62 -20.29 10.04
C THR A 174 -14.88 -21.13 10.13
N SER A 175 -14.75 -22.38 10.56
CA SER A 175 -15.83 -23.37 10.66
C SER A 175 -16.76 -23.10 11.86
N VAL A 176 -17.00 -21.83 12.19
CA VAL A 176 -17.92 -21.43 13.25
C VAL A 176 -19.22 -20.98 12.57
N PRO A 177 -20.33 -21.74 12.69
CA PRO A 177 -21.63 -21.32 12.22
C PRO A 177 -22.23 -20.33 13.22
N VAL A 178 -21.79 -19.07 13.17
CA VAL A 178 -22.44 -17.99 13.92
C VAL A 178 -23.01 -17.02 12.89
N THR A 179 -24.34 -17.12 12.73
CA THR A 179 -25.27 -16.12 12.15
C THR A 179 -24.85 -15.45 10.83
N ARG A 180 -25.21 -16.19 9.77
CA ARG A 180 -25.48 -15.93 8.34
C ARG A 180 -25.57 -14.52 7.71
N GLU A 181 -25.34 -13.38 8.35
CA GLU A 181 -25.48 -12.06 7.66
C GLU A 181 -24.23 -11.16 7.60
N LEU A 182 -23.09 -11.53 8.19
CA LEU A 182 -21.84 -10.77 8.03
C LEU A 182 -20.63 -11.58 7.50
N THR A 183 -20.84 -12.84 7.09
CA THR A 183 -19.76 -13.75 6.67
C THR A 183 -19.70 -13.94 5.15
N LEU A 184 -19.82 -12.85 4.38
CA LEU A 184 -19.63 -12.86 2.92
C LEU A 184 -18.50 -11.91 2.45
N GLY A 185 -17.87 -11.16 3.36
CA GLY A 185 -17.06 -9.99 2.99
C GLY A 185 -15.53 -10.16 2.94
N ILE A 186 -14.97 -11.33 3.24
CA ILE A 186 -13.50 -11.47 3.25
C ILE A 186 -13.09 -12.75 2.54
N LYS A 187 -13.17 -12.68 1.21
CA LYS A 187 -12.26 -13.44 0.35
C LYS A 187 -10.85 -12.97 0.73
N LYS A 188 -9.97 -13.88 1.11
CA LYS A 188 -8.70 -13.52 1.78
C LYS A 188 -7.60 -13.29 0.75
N THR A 189 -6.61 -12.49 1.13
CA THR A 189 -5.81 -11.63 0.24
C THR A 189 -5.34 -12.27 -1.06
N CYS A 190 -4.87 -13.52 -1.06
CA CYS A 190 -4.41 -14.21 -2.29
C CYS A 190 -5.54 -14.56 -3.30
N LEU A 191 -6.77 -14.76 -2.85
CA LEU A 191 -7.92 -14.98 -3.75
C LEU A 191 -8.51 -13.66 -4.27
N VAL A 192 -8.50 -12.59 -3.47
CA VAL A 192 -9.04 -11.29 -3.89
C VAL A 192 -8.04 -10.54 -4.74
N MET A 193 -6.79 -10.61 -4.35
CA MET A 193 -5.73 -9.76 -4.86
C MET A 193 -4.42 -10.54 -4.94
N PRO A 194 -4.33 -11.54 -5.83
CA PRO A 194 -3.07 -12.26 -6.07
C PRO A 194 -1.92 -11.29 -6.43
N ASP A 195 -2.26 -10.16 -7.04
CA ASP A 195 -1.37 -9.04 -7.37
C ASP A 195 -0.62 -8.42 -6.18
N SER A 196 -1.10 -8.61 -4.95
CA SER A 196 -0.38 -8.16 -3.75
C SER A 196 0.84 -9.04 -3.44
N PHE A 197 0.96 -10.20 -4.09
CA PHE A 197 2.10 -11.12 -3.96
C PHE A 197 3.14 -10.95 -5.07
N VAL A 198 2.90 -10.05 -6.03
CA VAL A 198 3.80 -9.78 -7.15
C VAL A 198 4.82 -8.72 -6.73
N SER A 199 5.93 -9.19 -6.15
CA SER A 199 7.14 -8.43 -5.86
C SER A 199 8.33 -9.39 -5.96
N PRO A 200 9.26 -9.19 -6.93
CA PRO A 200 10.37 -10.11 -7.15
C PRO A 200 11.27 -10.26 -5.91
N HIS A 201 11.49 -9.16 -5.20
CA HIS A 201 12.28 -9.17 -3.96
C HIS A 201 11.60 -9.99 -2.86
N MET A 202 10.32 -9.74 -2.61
CA MET A 202 9.55 -10.49 -1.61
C MET A 202 9.43 -11.97 -2.00
N TRP A 203 9.25 -12.27 -3.28
CA TRP A 203 9.15 -13.63 -3.80
C TRP A 203 10.42 -14.43 -3.55
N ILE A 204 11.60 -13.89 -3.90
CA ILE A 204 12.88 -14.57 -3.65
C ILE A 204 13.06 -14.91 -2.17
N VAL A 205 12.71 -13.99 -1.27
CA VAL A 205 12.93 -14.16 0.17
C VAL A 205 11.89 -15.10 0.80
N HIS A 206 10.65 -15.07 0.31
CA HIS A 206 9.52 -15.71 1.01
C HIS A 206 8.79 -16.78 0.19
N GLU A 207 9.23 -17.15 -1.02
CA GLU A 207 8.53 -18.14 -1.87
C GLU A 207 8.21 -19.44 -1.12
N GLY A 208 9.19 -20.03 -0.44
CA GLY A 208 8.99 -21.26 0.32
C GLY A 208 7.90 -21.10 1.40
N LEU A 209 7.96 -20.00 2.14
CA LEU A 209 6.95 -19.67 3.16
C LEU A 209 5.57 -19.44 2.53
N ILE A 210 5.49 -18.72 1.41
CA ILE A 210 4.24 -18.44 0.69
C ILE A 210 3.61 -19.77 0.23
N ARG A 211 4.40 -20.66 -0.39
CA ARG A 211 3.93 -21.98 -0.84
C ARG A 211 3.48 -22.83 0.35
N ASP A 212 4.27 -22.89 1.43
CA ASP A 212 3.91 -23.61 2.64
C ASP A 212 2.59 -23.10 3.21
N VAL A 213 2.47 -21.79 3.42
CA VAL A 213 1.31 -21.17 4.05
C VAL A 213 0.08 -21.39 3.18
N ILE A 214 0.16 -21.17 1.89
CA ILE A 214 -1.02 -21.23 1.03
C ILE A 214 -1.42 -22.69 0.72
N ILE A 215 -0.47 -23.63 0.62
CA ILE A 215 -0.74 -25.03 0.23
C ILE A 215 -1.00 -25.95 1.45
N ALA A 216 -0.31 -25.76 2.58
CA ALA A 216 -0.21 -26.77 3.65
C ALA A 216 -1.50 -27.02 4.47
N GLN A 217 -2.56 -26.21 4.35
CA GLN A 217 -3.76 -26.34 5.21
C GLN A 217 -5.04 -26.79 4.51
N SER A 218 -4.95 -27.34 3.30
CA SER A 218 -6.12 -27.73 2.50
C SER A 218 -6.77 -29.07 2.89
N CYS A 219 -6.71 -29.53 4.14
CA CYS A 219 -7.23 -30.87 4.49
C CYS A 219 -7.97 -30.95 5.84
N PRO A 220 -9.29 -30.73 5.87
CA PRO A 220 -10.14 -31.44 6.81
C PRO A 220 -10.49 -32.80 6.16
N ALA A 221 -9.85 -33.87 6.60
CA ALA A 221 -10.07 -35.24 6.13
C ALA A 221 -11.49 -35.80 6.42
N SER A 222 -12.42 -34.96 6.84
CA SER A 222 -13.72 -35.34 7.42
C SER A 222 -14.94 -34.64 6.80
N ALA A 223 -14.79 -33.91 5.69
CA ALA A 223 -15.93 -33.26 5.03
C ALA A 223 -16.76 -34.27 4.19
N GLN A 224 -18.00 -34.54 4.58
CA GLN A 224 -18.90 -35.45 3.87
C GLN A 224 -19.50 -34.82 2.59
N GLY A 225 -19.46 -35.59 1.50
CA GLY A 225 -20.42 -35.62 0.38
C GLY A 225 -20.47 -34.47 -0.64
N GLY A 226 -20.53 -33.20 -0.21
CA GLY A 226 -20.72 -32.06 -1.13
C GLY A 226 -19.83 -30.85 -0.86
N GLN A 227 -19.33 -30.69 0.36
CA GLN A 227 -18.40 -29.61 0.69
C GLN A 227 -17.00 -29.85 0.10
N GLN A 228 -16.67 -31.11 -0.21
CA GLN A 228 -15.36 -31.48 -0.74
C GLN A 228 -15.11 -30.91 -2.13
N GLU A 229 -16.12 -30.89 -3.01
CA GLU A 229 -15.96 -30.36 -4.37
C GLU A 229 -15.71 -28.85 -4.35
N VAL A 230 -16.47 -28.10 -3.57
CA VAL A 230 -16.29 -26.65 -3.40
C VAL A 230 -14.91 -26.34 -2.83
N VAL A 231 -14.48 -27.07 -1.80
CA VAL A 231 -13.13 -26.93 -1.22
C VAL A 231 -12.04 -27.25 -2.25
N GLN A 232 -12.25 -28.27 -3.08
CA GLN A 232 -11.31 -28.64 -4.14
C GLN A 232 -11.22 -27.59 -5.25
N GLN A 233 -12.34 -27.01 -5.67
CA GLN A 233 -12.39 -25.90 -6.63
C GLN A 233 -11.61 -24.69 -6.11
N PHE A 234 -11.86 -24.28 -4.85
CA PHE A 234 -11.10 -23.20 -4.22
C PHE A 234 -9.60 -23.50 -4.15
N ARG A 235 -9.24 -24.74 -3.84
CA ARG A 235 -7.84 -25.17 -3.80
C ARG A 235 -7.17 -25.08 -5.17
N ASN A 236 -7.85 -25.49 -6.23
CA ASN A 236 -7.33 -25.40 -7.59
C ASN A 236 -7.14 -23.93 -7.99
N GLN A 237 -8.16 -23.09 -7.77
CA GLN A 237 -8.05 -21.64 -8.03
C GLN A 237 -6.87 -21.00 -7.29
N LEU A 238 -6.64 -21.39 -6.05
CA LEU A 238 -5.52 -20.88 -5.25
C LEU A 238 -4.17 -21.34 -5.80
N LYS A 239 -4.06 -22.60 -6.24
CA LYS A 239 -2.85 -23.09 -6.91
C LYS A 239 -2.58 -22.34 -8.21
N ASP A 240 -3.62 -22.10 -9.00
CA ASP A 240 -3.51 -21.37 -10.27
C ASP A 240 -3.06 -19.92 -10.02
N ASN A 241 -3.65 -19.25 -9.02
CA ASN A 241 -3.23 -17.91 -8.60
C ASN A 241 -1.75 -17.87 -8.16
N ILE A 242 -1.29 -18.85 -7.37
CA ILE A 242 0.12 -18.91 -6.96
C ILE A 242 1.03 -19.16 -8.16
N ALA A 243 0.66 -20.07 -9.06
CA ALA A 243 1.44 -20.36 -10.26
C ALA A 243 1.58 -19.10 -11.14
N GLU A 244 0.50 -18.34 -11.26
CA GLU A 244 0.48 -17.07 -11.97
C GLU A 244 1.35 -16.00 -11.29
N VAL A 245 1.24 -15.86 -9.97
CA VAL A 245 2.11 -14.94 -9.18
C VAL A 245 3.58 -15.32 -9.33
N ALA A 246 3.91 -16.61 -9.25
CA ALA A 246 5.26 -17.12 -9.44
C ALA A 246 5.79 -16.74 -10.82
N ARG A 247 5.02 -17.03 -11.87
CA ARG A 247 5.36 -16.71 -13.26
C ARG A 247 5.60 -15.22 -13.48
N ARG A 248 4.76 -14.35 -12.89
CA ARG A 248 4.93 -12.88 -12.98
C ARG A 248 6.17 -12.40 -12.25
N ASN A 249 6.44 -12.93 -11.05
CA ASN A 249 7.65 -12.59 -10.31
C ASN A 249 8.92 -13.05 -11.05
N ASP A 250 8.92 -14.26 -11.60
CA ASP A 250 10.04 -14.79 -12.40
C ASP A 250 10.29 -13.97 -13.67
N ALA A 251 9.23 -13.54 -14.35
CA ALA A 251 9.33 -12.65 -15.50
C ALA A 251 9.96 -11.29 -15.14
N MET A 252 9.58 -10.73 -13.99
CA MET A 252 10.13 -9.47 -13.47
C MET A 252 11.57 -9.58 -12.95
N LEU A 253 12.11 -10.79 -12.73
CA LEU A 253 13.52 -10.98 -12.38
C LEU A 253 14.45 -10.82 -13.57
N PHE A 254 13.93 -10.70 -14.80
CA PHE A 254 14.70 -10.47 -16.01
C PHE A 254 15.88 -11.46 -16.20
N ARG A 255 15.79 -12.68 -15.63
CA ARG A 255 16.85 -13.70 -15.73
C ARG A 255 17.11 -14.13 -17.17
N ASN A 256 16.07 -14.08 -17.99
CA ASN A 256 16.09 -14.38 -19.41
C ASN A 256 15.83 -13.11 -20.22
N LEU A 257 16.64 -12.08 -20.00
CA LEU A 257 16.66 -10.97 -20.94
C LEU A 257 17.04 -11.55 -22.31
N PRO A 258 16.30 -11.25 -23.39
CA PRO A 258 16.80 -11.45 -24.75
C PRO A 258 18.22 -10.89 -24.80
N PRO A 259 19.17 -11.53 -25.53
CA PRO A 259 20.52 -11.04 -25.66
C PRO A 259 20.47 -9.55 -25.94
N ARG A 260 20.83 -8.74 -24.94
CA ARG A 260 20.80 -7.29 -25.11
C ARG A 260 21.87 -7.03 -26.14
N VAL A 261 21.44 -6.75 -27.36
CA VAL A 261 22.28 -6.16 -28.37
C VAL A 261 22.63 -4.79 -27.80
N LEU A 262 23.67 -4.73 -26.97
CA LEU A 262 24.27 -3.49 -26.43
C LEU A 262 24.83 -2.62 -27.55
N ALA A 263 24.71 -3.05 -28.81
CA ALA A 263 24.87 -2.14 -29.92
C ALA A 263 23.81 -1.04 -29.79
N ARG A 264 24.27 0.20 -29.85
CA ARG A 264 23.51 1.39 -30.27
C ARG A 264 23.06 2.40 -29.23
N LEU A 265 23.29 2.21 -27.92
CA LEU A 265 23.20 3.35 -26.99
C LEU A 265 24.37 4.32 -27.17
N SER A 266 25.58 3.79 -27.44
CA SER A 266 26.71 4.61 -27.88
C SER A 266 26.48 5.22 -29.28
N GLU A 267 25.85 4.50 -30.19
CA GLU A 267 25.58 4.97 -31.56
C GLU A 267 24.49 6.06 -31.60
N ALA A 268 23.50 6.03 -30.70
CA ALA A 268 22.52 7.11 -30.51
C ALA A 268 23.09 8.37 -29.82
N VAL A 269 24.21 8.25 -29.10
CA VAL A 269 24.90 9.39 -28.47
C VAL A 269 25.99 9.96 -29.37
N VAL A 270 26.65 9.13 -30.19
CA VAL A 270 27.67 9.58 -31.15
C VAL A 270 27.07 10.44 -32.27
N ASP A 271 25.80 10.22 -32.67
CA ASP A 271 25.15 11.03 -33.71
C ASP A 271 24.72 12.44 -33.27
N VAL A 272 24.74 12.77 -31.97
CA VAL A 272 24.59 14.18 -31.52
C VAL A 272 25.89 14.98 -31.74
N MET A 273 27.02 14.29 -31.99
CA MET A 273 28.34 14.91 -32.07
C MET A 273 28.99 14.81 -33.48
N VAL A 274 28.33 14.16 -34.44
CA VAL A 274 28.84 14.01 -35.83
C VAL A 274 27.89 14.68 -36.81
N ASP A 275 27.72 16.01 -36.69
CA ASP A 275 27.03 16.85 -37.69
C ASP A 275 28.04 17.66 -38.53
N ILE A 276 29.18 17.05 -38.90
CA ILE A 276 30.23 17.67 -39.75
C ILE A 276 30.70 16.72 -40.89
N SER A 277 29.88 15.79 -41.39
CA SER A 277 30.24 15.08 -42.63
C SER A 277 29.06 14.67 -43.52
N PRO A 278 28.91 15.26 -44.72
CA PRO A 278 27.71 15.12 -45.55
C PRO A 278 27.85 14.05 -46.65
N SER A 279 28.13 12.77 -46.34
CA SER A 279 28.34 11.79 -47.43
C SER A 279 27.96 10.32 -47.24
N ILE A 280 27.22 9.90 -46.20
CA ILE A 280 26.70 8.51 -46.14
C ILE A 280 25.21 8.47 -45.74
N PRO A 281 24.33 7.81 -46.52
CA PRO A 281 22.91 7.73 -46.22
C PRO A 281 22.62 6.68 -45.13
N SER A 282 22.88 7.03 -43.87
CA SER A 282 22.50 6.24 -42.68
C SER A 282 21.03 6.43 -42.31
N ARG A 283 20.10 5.87 -43.10
CA ARG A 283 18.64 5.98 -42.87
C ARG A 283 18.10 5.23 -41.64
N CYS A 284 18.89 4.36 -40.99
CA CYS A 284 18.41 3.52 -39.90
C CYS A 284 18.71 4.04 -38.48
N LEU A 285 19.61 5.02 -38.31
CA LEU A 285 20.01 5.52 -36.98
C LEU A 285 19.22 6.74 -36.52
N PHE A 286 18.81 7.59 -37.46
CA PHE A 286 18.03 8.81 -37.20
C PHE A 286 16.65 8.56 -36.53
N THR A 287 16.07 7.37 -36.70
CA THR A 287 14.74 7.05 -36.15
C THR A 287 14.73 6.86 -34.63
N ASN A 288 15.86 6.51 -34.02
CA ASN A 288 15.91 6.24 -32.58
C ASN A 288 15.86 7.52 -31.73
N ILE A 289 16.63 8.54 -32.12
CA ILE A 289 16.69 9.83 -31.40
C ILE A 289 15.36 10.56 -31.49
N VAL A 290 14.75 10.57 -32.68
CA VAL A 290 13.43 11.19 -32.91
C VAL A 290 12.35 10.51 -32.06
N SER A 291 12.43 9.19 -31.86
CA SER A 291 11.46 8.47 -31.02
C SER A 291 11.51 8.92 -29.55
N TYR A 292 12.70 9.11 -28.98
CA TYR A 292 12.85 9.55 -27.59
C TYR A 292 12.44 11.02 -27.41
N GLN A 293 12.77 11.89 -28.37
CA GLN A 293 12.32 13.28 -28.34
C GLN A 293 10.80 13.38 -28.41
N HIS A 294 10.17 12.54 -29.25
CA HIS A 294 8.71 12.48 -29.35
C HIS A 294 8.07 11.96 -28.05
N LEU A 295 8.66 10.95 -27.39
CA LEU A 295 8.18 10.51 -26.09
C LEU A 295 8.38 11.56 -24.99
N ASN A 296 9.51 12.27 -25.01
CA ASN A 296 9.78 13.34 -24.05
C ASN A 296 8.93 14.61 -24.26
N SER A 297 8.24 14.76 -25.39
CA SER A 297 7.30 15.86 -25.62
C SER A 297 5.90 15.60 -25.05
N ILE A 298 5.66 14.42 -24.46
CA ILE A 298 4.40 14.10 -23.79
C ILE A 298 4.25 14.98 -22.54
N SER A 299 3.12 15.67 -22.47
CA SER A 299 2.74 16.57 -21.38
C SER A 299 1.28 16.37 -20.99
N LEU A 300 0.80 17.07 -19.97
CA LEU A 300 -0.60 17.03 -19.53
C LEU A 300 -1.59 17.46 -20.63
N ASN A 301 -1.14 18.24 -21.61
CA ASN A 301 -1.97 18.73 -22.71
C ASN A 301 -1.87 17.87 -23.98
N THR A 302 -1.13 16.75 -23.93
CA THR A 302 -0.95 15.88 -25.08
C THR A 302 -2.21 15.04 -25.28
N ASP A 303 -2.85 15.20 -26.44
CA ASP A 303 -3.96 14.36 -26.87
C ASP A 303 -3.43 13.03 -27.40
N PHE A 304 -3.63 11.96 -26.63
CA PHE A 304 -3.16 10.62 -26.98
C PHE A 304 -3.89 10.01 -28.18
N ASP A 305 -5.08 10.48 -28.55
CA ASP A 305 -5.78 10.01 -29.74
C ASP A 305 -5.10 10.50 -31.03
N THR A 306 -4.42 11.65 -30.95
CA THR A 306 -3.62 12.22 -32.05
C THR A 306 -2.14 11.82 -32.01
N PHE A 307 -1.68 11.28 -30.89
CA PHE A 307 -0.27 10.95 -30.69
C PHE A 307 0.10 9.62 -31.38
N THR A 308 0.66 9.69 -32.59
CA THR A 308 1.05 8.51 -33.36
C THR A 308 2.47 8.05 -32.98
N PHE A 309 2.58 7.16 -31.98
CA PHE A 309 3.85 6.52 -31.66
C PHE A 309 4.12 5.26 -32.51
N PHE A 310 3.07 4.45 -32.70
CA PHE A 310 3.08 3.26 -33.54
C PHE A 310 2.51 3.59 -34.92
N ASP A 311 3.23 3.25 -35.97
CA ASP A 311 2.75 3.43 -37.34
C ASP A 311 1.84 2.24 -37.71
N SER A 312 0.83 2.45 -38.54
CA SER A 312 -0.12 1.41 -38.93
C SER A 312 0.50 0.27 -39.77
N GLN A 313 1.71 0.46 -40.30
CA GLN A 313 2.42 -0.50 -41.16
C GLN A 313 3.76 -0.96 -40.57
N LEU A 314 3.83 -1.18 -39.26
CA LEU A 314 5.04 -1.73 -38.63
C LEU A 314 5.13 -3.24 -38.88
N THR A 315 6.32 -3.71 -39.24
CA THR A 315 6.67 -5.13 -39.17
C THR A 315 6.79 -5.58 -37.71
N ASP A 316 6.60 -6.88 -37.42
CA ASP A 316 6.69 -7.41 -36.04
C ASP A 316 8.02 -7.05 -35.34
N ALA A 317 9.12 -7.06 -36.08
CA ALA A 317 10.43 -6.68 -35.57
C ALA A 317 10.51 -5.18 -35.21
N GLN A 318 9.91 -4.31 -36.03
CA GLN A 318 9.87 -2.87 -35.76
C GLN A 318 8.92 -2.55 -34.60
N PHE A 319 7.79 -3.25 -34.52
CA PHE A 319 6.85 -3.15 -33.41
C PHE A 319 7.53 -3.54 -32.09
N ALA A 320 8.18 -4.72 -32.04
CA ALA A 320 8.94 -5.17 -30.88
C ALA A 320 10.03 -4.15 -30.47
N SER A 321 10.75 -3.59 -31.45
CA SER A 321 11.76 -2.55 -31.18
C SER A 321 11.17 -1.24 -30.63
N LYS A 322 9.99 -0.81 -31.11
CA LYS A 322 9.30 0.37 -30.58
C LYS A 322 8.72 0.13 -29.19
N VAL A 323 8.18 -1.06 -28.94
CA VAL A 323 7.71 -1.47 -27.60
C VAL A 323 8.88 -1.47 -26.61
N ASP A 324 10.02 -2.06 -26.97
CA ASP A 324 11.21 -2.09 -26.11
C ASP A 324 11.70 -0.67 -25.77
N ARG A 325 11.70 0.24 -26.76
CA ARG A 325 12.00 1.67 -26.57
C ARG A 325 11.01 2.37 -25.63
N LEU A 326 9.70 2.17 -25.84
CA LEU A 326 8.66 2.76 -25.02
C LEU A 326 8.75 2.29 -23.56
N LEU A 327 8.96 0.99 -23.36
CA LEU A 327 9.13 0.40 -22.03
C LEU A 327 10.42 0.89 -21.38
N THR A 328 11.53 0.91 -22.10
CA THR A 328 12.81 1.45 -21.61
C THR A 328 12.67 2.92 -21.21
N TRP A 329 12.04 3.75 -22.04
CA TRP A 329 11.72 5.15 -21.74
C TRP A 329 10.87 5.29 -20.47
N SER A 330 9.88 4.41 -20.30
CA SER A 330 8.96 4.46 -19.15
C SER A 330 9.60 4.13 -17.80
N VAL A 331 10.64 3.30 -17.78
CA VAL A 331 11.28 2.82 -16.53
C VAL A 331 12.67 3.40 -16.27
N THR A 332 13.30 4.08 -17.25
CA THR A 332 14.66 4.57 -17.09
C THR A 332 14.72 5.71 -16.07
N PRO A 333 15.55 5.64 -15.01
CA PRO A 333 15.61 6.65 -13.94
C PRO A 333 16.26 7.97 -14.39
N LEU A 334 16.96 7.99 -15.52
CA LEU A 334 17.65 9.17 -16.06
C LEU A 334 16.73 10.19 -16.73
N GLN A 335 15.46 9.86 -16.93
CA GLN A 335 14.48 10.75 -17.54
C GLN A 335 13.48 11.24 -16.50
N TYR A 336 13.09 12.50 -16.59
CA TYR A 336 12.19 13.15 -15.64
C TYR A 336 10.72 12.90 -16.00
N GLY A 337 9.87 12.70 -14.99
CA GLY A 337 8.41 12.62 -15.14
C GLY A 337 7.80 11.32 -14.60
N ASP A 338 6.88 11.44 -13.63
CA ASP A 338 6.17 10.30 -13.04
C ASP A 338 5.02 9.78 -13.92
N HIS A 339 4.65 10.54 -14.96
CA HIS A 339 3.58 10.20 -15.90
C HIS A 339 3.98 9.14 -16.94
N ARG A 340 5.27 8.79 -17.04
CA ARG A 340 5.79 7.96 -18.15
C ARG A 340 5.27 6.53 -18.17
N PRO A 341 5.15 5.80 -17.03
CA PRO A 341 4.52 4.47 -17.04
C PRO A 341 3.08 4.52 -17.53
N TYR A 342 2.33 5.56 -17.16
CA TYR A 342 0.96 5.75 -17.62
C TYR A 342 0.87 6.06 -19.11
N ALA A 343 1.73 6.96 -19.61
CA ALA A 343 1.84 7.28 -21.03
C ALA A 343 2.22 6.03 -21.85
N ALA A 344 3.15 5.22 -21.36
CA ALA A 344 3.52 3.98 -22.03
C ALA A 344 2.36 2.97 -22.13
N VAL A 345 1.61 2.76 -21.04
CA VAL A 345 0.42 1.90 -21.07
C VAL A 345 -0.66 2.44 -22.00
N THR A 346 -0.80 3.77 -22.06
CA THR A 346 -1.76 4.44 -22.94
C THR A 346 -1.41 4.29 -24.42
N LEU A 347 -0.11 4.38 -24.75
CA LEU A 347 0.38 4.31 -26.12
C LEU A 347 0.47 2.88 -26.66
N LEU A 348 0.60 1.88 -25.79
CA LEU A 348 0.58 0.49 -26.21
C LEU A 348 -0.77 0.19 -26.87
N PRO A 349 -0.78 -0.29 -28.14
CA PRO A 349 -2.02 -0.60 -28.80
C PRO A 349 -2.75 -1.66 -27.98
N PRO A 350 -4.08 -1.57 -27.84
CA PRO A 350 -4.85 -2.61 -27.17
C PRO A 350 -4.50 -3.92 -27.86
N GLN A 351 -3.97 -4.88 -27.09
CA GLN A 351 -3.73 -6.21 -27.64
C GLN A 351 -5.07 -6.68 -28.20
N THR A 352 -5.15 -6.85 -29.53
CA THR A 352 -6.24 -7.61 -30.11
C THR A 352 -6.23 -8.94 -29.37
N PRO A 353 -7.28 -9.26 -28.59
CA PRO A 353 -7.28 -10.50 -27.83
C PRO A 353 -6.99 -11.62 -28.82
N PRO A 354 -6.06 -12.54 -28.50
CA PRO A 354 -5.80 -13.69 -29.37
C PRO A 354 -7.16 -14.33 -29.68
N ALA A 355 -7.42 -14.57 -30.98
CA ALA A 355 -8.70 -15.05 -31.46
C ALA A 355 -9.18 -16.23 -30.59
N LYS A 356 -10.20 -15.98 -29.76
CA LYS A 356 -10.92 -16.94 -28.91
C LYS A 356 -10.04 -17.99 -28.22
N CYS A 357 -9.53 -17.67 -27.03
CA CYS A 357 -9.45 -18.71 -25.99
C CYS A 357 -10.90 -19.07 -25.57
N PRO A 358 -11.31 -20.35 -25.58
CA PRO A 358 -12.69 -20.78 -25.37
C PRO A 358 -13.13 -20.78 -23.89
N THR A 359 -12.68 -19.82 -23.09
CA THR A 359 -13.08 -19.69 -21.69
C THR A 359 -14.05 -18.53 -21.51
N ASN A 360 -15.29 -18.88 -21.14
CA ASN A 360 -16.46 -18.01 -20.95
C ASN A 360 -16.28 -17.01 -19.80
N SER A 361 -15.49 -15.96 -19.98
CA SER A 361 -15.52 -14.78 -19.09
C SER A 361 -16.07 -13.57 -19.85
N PRO A 362 -17.03 -12.84 -19.27
CA PRO A 362 -17.59 -11.65 -19.91
C PRO A 362 -16.49 -10.60 -20.05
N ALA A 363 -16.36 -10.04 -21.25
CA ALA A 363 -15.46 -8.95 -21.54
C ALA A 363 -15.85 -7.72 -20.70
N VAL A 364 -15.10 -7.46 -19.63
CA VAL A 364 -15.21 -6.21 -18.89
C VAL A 364 -14.62 -5.10 -19.77
N HIS A 365 -15.39 -4.03 -19.98
CA HIS A 365 -15.00 -2.89 -20.81
C HIS A 365 -13.67 -2.28 -20.33
N ILE A 366 -12.61 -2.42 -21.15
CA ILE A 366 -11.24 -1.95 -20.88
C ILE A 366 -11.19 -0.45 -20.55
N HIS A 367 -12.12 0.36 -21.09
CA HIS A 367 -12.21 1.79 -20.79
C HIS A 367 -12.60 2.09 -19.33
N GLN A 368 -13.44 1.27 -18.69
CA GLN A 368 -13.88 1.47 -17.30
C GLN A 368 -12.76 1.15 -16.31
N ALA A 369 -12.02 0.06 -16.53
CA ALA A 369 -10.88 -0.31 -15.69
C ALA A 369 -9.74 0.74 -15.75
N ARG A 370 -9.66 1.47 -16.86
CA ARG A 370 -8.67 2.54 -17.08
C ARG A 370 -9.04 3.82 -16.33
N THR A 371 -10.32 4.16 -16.21
CA THR A 371 -10.78 5.30 -15.39
C THR A 371 -10.71 5.01 -13.89
N ASP A 372 -11.04 3.79 -13.47
CA ASP A 372 -11.06 3.43 -12.04
C ASP A 372 -9.64 3.42 -11.42
N PHE A 373 -8.60 3.08 -12.19
CA PHE A 373 -7.20 3.19 -11.75
C PHE A 373 -6.72 4.65 -11.59
N LEU A 374 -7.27 5.57 -12.39
CA LEU A 374 -6.90 6.98 -12.40
C LEU A 374 -7.41 7.72 -11.16
N ASP A 375 -8.64 7.44 -10.73
CA ASP A 375 -9.22 8.05 -9.53
C ASP A 375 -8.49 7.62 -8.24
N ASP A 376 -7.91 6.41 -8.22
CA ASP A 376 -7.18 5.89 -7.06
C ASP A 376 -5.72 6.37 -6.96
N SER A 377 -5.11 6.74 -8.09
CA SER A 377 -3.65 6.97 -8.20
C SER A 377 -3.23 8.44 -8.08
N PHE A 378 -4.14 9.39 -8.28
CA PHE A 378 -3.84 10.82 -8.23
C PHE A 378 -4.62 11.51 -7.12
N ALA A 379 -3.91 12.12 -6.16
CA ALA A 379 -4.52 13.13 -5.31
C ALA A 379 -4.93 14.34 -6.18
N PRO A 380 -6.07 15.01 -5.92
CA PRO A 380 -6.41 16.22 -6.64
C PRO A 380 -5.27 17.25 -6.51
N PRO A 381 -4.97 18.01 -7.57
CA PRO A 381 -3.92 19.03 -7.52
C PRO A 381 -4.23 20.01 -6.40
N VAL A 382 -3.27 20.17 -5.47
CA VAL A 382 -3.35 21.21 -4.45
C VAL A 382 -3.42 22.56 -5.18
N PRO A 383 -4.45 23.40 -4.97
CA PRO A 383 -4.52 24.69 -5.63
C PRO A 383 -3.31 25.52 -5.23
N VAL A 384 -2.45 25.80 -6.22
CA VAL A 384 -1.31 26.69 -6.08
C VAL A 384 -1.88 28.09 -5.86
N LYS A 385 -1.89 28.55 -4.61
CA LYS A 385 -2.12 29.97 -4.30
C LYS A 385 -0.98 30.76 -4.92
N ASP A 386 -1.32 31.69 -5.79
CA ASP A 386 -0.41 32.67 -6.36
C ASP A 386 0.46 33.29 -5.25
N VAL A 387 1.75 32.97 -5.30
CA VAL A 387 2.76 33.56 -4.43
C VAL A 387 3.06 34.95 -4.98
N ALA A 388 2.32 35.94 -4.49
CA ALA A 388 2.68 37.34 -4.66
C ALA A 388 4.02 37.60 -3.94
N LEU A 389 5.04 38.01 -4.69
CA LEU A 389 6.33 38.46 -4.18
C LEU A 389 6.15 39.60 -3.16
N PRO A 390 6.70 39.50 -1.93
CA PRO A 390 6.55 40.57 -0.95
C PRO A 390 7.51 41.72 -1.25
N ARG A 391 6.92 42.90 -1.43
CA ARG A 391 7.61 44.20 -1.44
C ARG A 391 8.17 44.44 -0.04
N ALA A 392 9.49 44.67 0.04
CA ALA A 392 10.21 44.90 1.29
C ALA A 392 9.59 46.06 2.09
N ARG A 393 9.03 45.74 3.26
CA ARG A 393 8.72 46.71 4.32
C ARG A 393 9.34 46.17 5.61
N ASN A 394 10.27 46.95 6.15
CA ASN A 394 10.79 46.79 7.51
C ASN A 394 9.61 46.78 8.49
N MET A 395 9.41 45.66 9.19
CA MET A 395 8.62 45.61 10.42
C MET A 395 9.29 44.70 11.43
N ASP A 396 9.32 45.20 12.66
CA ASP A 396 9.98 44.67 13.83
C ASP A 396 9.62 43.22 14.17
N LEU A 397 10.64 42.51 14.65
CA LEU A 397 10.56 41.18 15.24
C LEU A 397 9.66 41.21 16.49
N ARG A 398 8.38 40.87 16.32
CA ARG A 398 7.55 40.30 17.39
C ARG A 398 7.27 38.84 17.10
N THR A 399 7.76 37.99 17.99
CA THR A 399 7.50 36.55 18.06
C THR A 399 5.99 36.29 18.20
N VAL A 400 5.34 35.93 17.09
CA VAL A 400 3.96 35.44 17.09
C VAL A 400 3.98 33.98 17.54
N ALA A 401 3.71 33.76 18.83
CA ALA A 401 3.40 32.43 19.35
C ALA A 401 2.13 31.91 18.65
N LYS A 402 2.27 30.87 17.82
CA LYS A 402 1.13 30.13 17.26
C LYS A 402 0.32 29.56 18.42
N LYS A 403 -0.86 30.15 18.68
CA LYS A 403 -1.81 29.63 19.67
C LYS A 403 -2.25 28.23 19.21
N PRO A 404 -2.11 27.18 20.03
CA PRO A 404 -2.65 25.87 19.70
C PRO A 404 -4.17 26.00 19.55
N SER A 405 -4.76 25.31 18.58
CA SER A 405 -6.21 25.31 18.39
C SER A 405 -6.90 24.90 19.70
N ARG A 406 -8.00 25.57 20.06
CA ARG A 406 -8.71 25.31 21.34
C ARG A 406 -9.27 23.88 21.42
N LEU A 407 -9.42 23.20 20.29
CA LEU A 407 -9.82 21.80 20.20
C LEU A 407 -8.70 20.85 20.67
N ASN A 408 -7.44 21.16 20.36
CA ASN A 408 -6.28 20.46 20.94
C ASN A 408 -6.20 20.63 22.46
N LEU A 409 -6.78 21.69 23.04
CA LEU A 409 -6.87 21.85 24.49
C LEU A 409 -7.98 20.99 25.12
N ALA A 410 -9.18 20.95 24.54
CA ALA A 410 -10.29 20.16 25.09
C ALA A 410 -10.01 18.65 25.01
N VAL A 411 -9.47 18.20 23.88
CA VAL A 411 -9.12 16.80 23.62
C VAL A 411 -7.81 16.45 24.32
N GLY A 412 -6.83 17.35 24.30
CA GLY A 412 -5.64 17.24 25.14
C GLY A 412 -6.02 17.06 26.61
N GLY A 413 -7.08 17.73 27.09
CA GLY A 413 -7.65 17.51 28.42
C GLY A 413 -8.18 16.09 28.63
N LEU A 414 -8.99 15.56 27.68
CA LEU A 414 -9.52 14.19 27.75
C LEU A 414 -8.41 13.14 27.82
N PHE A 415 -7.38 13.26 26.99
CA PHE A 415 -6.26 12.31 26.98
C PHE A 415 -5.21 12.57 28.07
N ARG A 416 -5.04 13.82 28.52
CA ARG A 416 -4.14 14.18 29.64
C ARG A 416 -4.74 13.75 30.98
N ALA A 417 -6.07 13.72 31.11
CA ALA A 417 -6.74 13.08 32.24
C ALA A 417 -6.46 11.56 32.31
N MET A 418 -6.24 10.91 31.15
CA MET A 418 -5.87 9.48 31.08
C MET A 418 -4.39 9.22 31.33
N GLY A 419 -3.52 10.21 31.08
CA GLY A 419 -2.12 10.18 31.48
C GLY A 419 -1.99 10.54 32.94
N GLY A 420 -2.43 9.65 33.85
CA GLY A 420 -2.40 9.85 35.30
C GLY A 420 -1.09 10.54 35.74
N ARG A 421 -1.23 11.59 36.56
CA ARG A 421 -0.09 12.32 37.14
C ARG A 421 0.88 11.30 37.73
N ARG A 422 2.08 11.20 37.17
CA ARG A 422 3.22 10.60 37.85
C ARG A 422 3.50 11.52 39.05
N ASN A 423 3.09 11.08 40.24
CA ASN A 423 3.64 11.60 41.49
C ASN A 423 5.03 10.99 41.70
#